data_AF-V7PEB1-F1
#
_entry.id   AF-V7PEB1-F1
#
_cell.length_a   1.000
_cell.length_b   1.000
_cell.length_c   1.000
_cell.angle_alpha   90.00
_cell.angle_beta   90.00
_cell.angle_gamma   90.00
#
_symmetry.space_group_name_H-M   'P 1'
#
loop_
_entity.id
_entity.type
_entity.pdbx_description
1 polymer ?
#
loop_
_entity_poly.entity_id
_entity_poly.type
_entity_poly.pdbx_seq_one_letter_code
_entity_poly.pdbx_strand_id
1 'polypeptide(L)'
;MEKVVAQFLCYTNNKDDYVLSRKYDNDAFLYLMRHENHTNIEKLNIKFHNPNKYDEIINTLWNPNGNKSFGYTYINEKVARVYNPNLIMVQHRLRSDTVSLQGYFYALAIKLELSHGVTVIVYASANINDHNRLNQKPHRNPVLEDTESFTAEIDSESDIRNGQITKFFVNISGYLIKKKDNYVDLTYLNSVNNIIVLFYYIFYFYFVVYILKFIKNVYPMCKYAYL
;
A
#
# COMPACT_ATOMS: atom_id res chain seq x y z
N MET A 1 0.21 11.20 -12.19
CA MET A 1 -0.04 9.79 -11.81
C MET A 1 0.29 8.79 -12.91
N GLU A 2 0.18 9.13 -14.20
CA GLU A 2 0.54 8.21 -15.30
C GLU A 2 1.97 7.66 -15.20
N LYS A 3 2.98 8.53 -15.02
CA LYS A 3 4.38 8.12 -14.78
C LYS A 3 4.52 7.17 -13.59
N VAL A 4 3.78 7.43 -12.51
CA VAL A 4 3.76 6.58 -11.30
C VAL A 4 3.22 5.19 -11.62
N VAL A 5 2.11 5.12 -12.38
CA VAL A 5 1.52 3.85 -12.81
C VAL A 5 2.48 3.09 -13.73
N ALA A 6 3.11 3.76 -14.70
CA ALA A 6 4.09 3.14 -15.58
C ALA A 6 5.28 2.55 -14.78
N GLN A 7 5.82 3.32 -13.83
CA GLN A 7 6.91 2.86 -12.97
C GLN A 7 6.48 1.69 -12.08
N PHE A 8 5.28 1.74 -11.50
CA PHE A 8 4.70 0.63 -10.73
C PHE A 8 4.60 -0.65 -11.57
N LEU A 9 4.12 -0.54 -12.82
CA LEU A 9 4.03 -1.67 -13.74
C LEU A 9 5.41 -2.22 -14.13
N CYS A 10 6.42 -1.37 -14.23
CA CYS A 10 7.80 -1.81 -14.44
C CYS A 10 8.27 -2.69 -13.27
N TYR A 11 8.15 -2.21 -12.03
CA TYR A 11 8.61 -2.98 -10.87
C TYR A 11 7.82 -4.25 -10.60
N THR A 12 6.51 -4.26 -10.87
CA THR A 12 5.67 -5.44 -10.67
C THR A 12 5.95 -6.53 -11.70
N ASN A 13 6.20 -6.17 -12.97
CA ASN A 13 6.49 -7.13 -14.03
C ASN A 13 7.96 -7.56 -14.10
N ASN A 14 8.89 -6.78 -13.54
CA ASN A 14 10.30 -7.17 -13.41
C ASN A 14 10.44 -8.38 -12.46
N LYS A 15 11.10 -9.44 -12.91
CA LYS A 15 11.35 -10.66 -12.13
C LYS A 15 12.80 -10.84 -11.71
N ASP A 16 13.73 -10.29 -12.48
CA ASP A 16 15.15 -10.69 -12.43
C ASP A 16 15.89 -10.03 -11.26
N ASP A 17 15.46 -8.84 -10.84
CA ASP A 17 16.10 -8.10 -9.75
C ASP A 17 15.58 -8.48 -8.35
N TYR A 18 14.55 -9.34 -8.28
CA TYR A 18 13.87 -9.70 -7.04
C TYR A 18 14.39 -11.02 -6.46
N VAL A 19 14.85 -10.97 -5.21
CA VAL A 19 15.23 -12.16 -4.46
C VAL A 19 14.05 -12.64 -3.62
N LEU A 20 13.74 -13.94 -3.69
CA LEU A 20 12.73 -14.55 -2.84
C LEU A 20 13.18 -14.47 -1.37
N SER A 21 12.39 -13.77 -0.55
CA SER A 21 12.67 -13.60 0.88
C SER A 21 11.89 -14.58 1.73
N ARG A 22 10.61 -14.80 1.41
CA ARG A 22 9.74 -15.69 2.19
C ARG A 22 8.66 -16.34 1.35
N LYS A 23 8.46 -17.63 1.59
CA LYS A 23 7.26 -18.36 1.17
C LYS A 23 6.33 -18.47 2.37
N TYR A 24 5.12 -17.92 2.26
CA TYR A 24 4.10 -18.06 3.31
C TYR A 24 3.31 -19.35 3.12
N ASP A 25 2.97 -19.69 1.87
CA ASP A 25 2.38 -20.97 1.46
C ASP A 25 2.57 -21.18 -0.06
N ASN A 26 1.84 -22.12 -0.66
CA ASN A 26 1.95 -22.43 -2.09
C ASN A 26 1.45 -21.33 -3.03
N ASP A 27 0.69 -20.37 -2.51
CA ASP A 27 0.03 -19.30 -3.27
C ASP A 27 0.49 -17.91 -2.84
N ALA A 28 1.43 -17.80 -1.88
CA ALA A 28 1.83 -16.54 -1.28
C ALA A 28 3.35 -16.42 -1.11
N PHE A 29 3.96 -15.48 -1.84
CA PHE A 29 5.40 -15.32 -1.95
C PHE A 29 5.82 -13.87 -1.81
N LEU A 30 6.77 -13.61 -0.92
CA LEU A 30 7.39 -12.31 -0.71
C LEU A 30 8.78 -12.26 -1.31
N TYR A 31 9.00 -11.24 -2.12
CA TYR A 31 10.26 -10.92 -2.77
C TYR A 31 10.75 -9.55 -2.34
N LEU A 32 12.07 -9.40 -2.28
CA LEU A 32 12.75 -8.15 -1.96
C LEU A 32 13.68 -7.78 -3.10
N MET A 33 13.66 -6.52 -3.49
CA MET A 33 14.62 -5.92 -4.41
C MET A 33 15.27 -4.73 -3.70
N ARG A 34 16.60 -4.65 -3.78
CA ARG A 34 17.32 -3.46 -3.33
C ARG A 34 17.38 -2.49 -4.50
N HIS A 35 16.69 -1.38 -4.38
CA HIS A 35 16.81 -0.28 -5.30
C HIS A 35 18.09 0.51 -5.01
N GLU A 36 18.55 1.25 -6.02
CA GLU A 36 19.60 2.26 -5.83
C GLU A 36 19.21 3.24 -4.70
N ASN A 37 20.20 3.89 -4.09
CA ASN A 37 20.02 4.80 -2.94
C ASN A 37 19.49 4.12 -1.65
N HIS A 38 19.82 2.84 -1.43
CA HIS A 38 19.53 2.10 -0.19
C HIS A 38 18.03 1.98 0.12
N THR A 39 17.19 2.11 -0.91
CA THR A 39 15.74 1.95 -0.78
C THR A 39 15.37 0.51 -1.09
N ASN A 40 14.51 -0.10 -0.28
CA ASN A 40 14.00 -1.44 -0.58
C ASN A 40 12.64 -1.33 -1.29
N ILE A 41 12.41 -2.26 -2.22
CA ILE A 41 11.10 -2.51 -2.82
C ILE A 41 10.70 -3.94 -2.47
N GLU A 42 9.52 -4.08 -1.91
CA GLU A 42 8.95 -5.37 -1.58
C GLU A 42 7.81 -5.69 -2.52
N LYS A 43 7.72 -6.96 -2.88
CA LYS A 43 6.70 -7.48 -3.78
C LYS A 43 6.12 -8.76 -3.19
N LEU A 44 4.83 -8.72 -2.91
CA LEU A 44 4.06 -9.87 -2.44
C LEU A 44 3.14 -10.35 -3.56
N ASN A 45 3.30 -11.59 -3.97
CA ASN A 45 2.40 -12.25 -4.91
C ASN A 45 1.46 -13.16 -4.15
N ILE A 46 0.17 -13.09 -4.47
CA ILE A 46 -0.90 -13.91 -3.87
C ILE A 46 -1.80 -14.45 -4.98
N LYS A 47 -2.14 -15.75 -4.90
CA LYS A 47 -3.15 -16.37 -5.75
C LYS A 47 -4.43 -16.67 -4.98
N PHE A 48 -5.56 -16.33 -5.60
CA PHE A 48 -6.91 -16.66 -5.10
C PHE A 48 -7.59 -17.62 -6.06
N HIS A 49 -7.79 -18.88 -5.68
CA HIS A 49 -8.44 -19.93 -6.49
C HIS A 49 -9.96 -19.75 -6.61
N ASN A 50 -10.41 -18.52 -6.86
CA ASN A 50 -11.77 -18.18 -7.21
C ASN A 50 -11.74 -16.91 -8.09
N PRO A 51 -11.93 -17.04 -9.42
CA PRO A 51 -11.86 -15.91 -10.35
C PRO A 51 -12.99 -14.89 -10.12
N ASN A 52 -14.09 -15.29 -9.46
CA ASN A 52 -15.21 -14.39 -9.16
C ASN A 52 -14.89 -13.40 -8.03
N LYS A 53 -13.78 -13.58 -7.30
CA LYS A 53 -13.30 -12.63 -6.29
C LYS A 53 -12.68 -11.36 -6.88
N TYR A 54 -12.52 -11.28 -8.19
CA TYR A 54 -11.83 -10.16 -8.85
C TYR A 54 -12.41 -8.79 -8.45
N ASP A 55 -13.71 -8.59 -8.64
CA ASP A 55 -14.36 -7.31 -8.33
C ASP A 55 -14.43 -7.05 -6.82
N GLU A 56 -14.64 -8.10 -6.03
CA GLU A 56 -14.64 -8.02 -4.56
C GLU A 56 -13.29 -7.54 -4.02
N ILE A 57 -12.18 -8.08 -4.53
CA ILE A 57 -10.82 -7.68 -4.15
C ILE A 57 -10.60 -6.20 -4.50
N ILE A 58 -10.95 -5.78 -5.71
CA ILE A 58 -10.80 -4.38 -6.15
C ILE A 58 -11.59 -3.44 -5.25
N ASN A 59 -12.87 -3.75 -5.01
CA ASN A 59 -13.75 -2.93 -4.19
C ASN A 59 -13.27 -2.83 -2.75
N THR A 60 -12.75 -3.92 -2.21
CA THR A 60 -12.20 -3.93 -0.85
C THR A 60 -10.94 -3.10 -0.73
N LEU A 61 -10.00 -3.25 -1.67
CA LEU A 61 -8.72 -2.54 -1.65
C LEU A 61 -8.85 -1.05 -1.96
N TRP A 62 -9.84 -0.66 -2.78
CA TRP A 62 -10.11 0.75 -3.08
C TRP A 62 -10.93 1.47 -2.00
N ASN A 63 -11.59 0.74 -1.11
CA ASN A 63 -12.43 1.32 -0.07
C ASN A 63 -11.57 1.84 1.09
N PRO A 64 -11.52 3.17 1.35
CA PRO A 64 -10.74 3.74 2.45
C PRO A 64 -11.22 3.32 3.85
N ASN A 65 -12.47 2.84 3.98
CA ASN A 65 -12.99 2.26 5.21
C ASN A 65 -12.83 0.73 5.28
N GLY A 66 -12.29 0.10 4.23
CA GLY A 66 -12.11 -1.35 4.17
C GLY A 66 -11.28 -1.89 5.34
N ASN A 67 -10.31 -1.14 5.84
CA ASN A 67 -9.46 -1.60 6.95
C ASN A 67 -10.24 -1.75 8.27
N LYS A 68 -11.28 -0.93 8.48
CA LYS A 68 -12.08 -0.91 9.72
C LYS A 68 -13.01 -2.10 9.83
N SER A 69 -13.53 -2.62 8.70
CA SER A 69 -14.44 -3.78 8.69
C SER A 69 -13.79 -5.07 9.18
N PHE A 70 -12.48 -5.08 9.40
CA PHE A 70 -11.73 -6.26 9.80
C PHE A 70 -11.02 -6.11 11.15
N GLY A 71 -11.43 -5.12 11.95
CA GLY A 71 -10.99 -4.96 13.34
C GLY A 71 -9.58 -4.40 13.51
N TYR A 72 -8.95 -3.89 12.44
CA TYR A 72 -7.64 -3.26 12.52
C TYR A 72 -7.75 -1.78 12.90
N THR A 73 -7.19 -1.43 14.05
CA THR A 73 -7.19 -0.06 14.59
C THR A 73 -5.86 0.67 14.38
N TYR A 74 -4.82 -0.03 13.91
CA TYR A 74 -3.48 0.52 13.72
C TYR A 74 -3.37 1.50 12.55
N ILE A 75 -4.26 1.38 11.55
CA ILE A 75 -4.30 2.23 10.36
C ILE A 75 -5.66 2.90 10.32
N ASN A 76 -5.67 4.22 10.39
CA ASN A 76 -6.85 5.00 10.07
C ASN A 76 -6.62 5.73 8.75
N GLU A 77 -7.34 5.29 7.73
CA GLU A 77 -7.36 5.94 6.43
C GLU A 77 -8.54 6.92 6.33
N LYS A 78 -8.27 8.08 5.75
CA LYS A 78 -9.22 9.15 5.49
C LYS A 78 -9.02 9.68 4.08
N VAL A 79 -10.11 9.95 3.37
CA VAL A 79 -10.04 10.70 2.11
C VAL A 79 -9.82 12.17 2.45
N ALA A 80 -8.66 12.70 2.06
CA ALA A 80 -8.28 14.10 2.27
C ALA A 80 -8.83 15.01 1.15
N ARG A 81 -8.88 14.50 -0.08
CA ARG A 81 -9.43 15.22 -1.25
C ARG A 81 -9.89 14.23 -2.31
N VAL A 82 -10.99 14.53 -2.99
CA VAL A 82 -11.45 13.79 -4.18
C VAL A 82 -11.18 14.65 -5.41
N TYR A 83 -10.43 14.13 -6.38
CA TYR A 83 -10.26 14.79 -7.68
C TYR A 83 -11.27 14.25 -8.70
N ASN A 84 -11.44 12.92 -8.71
CA ASN A 84 -12.48 12.21 -9.45
C ASN A 84 -12.71 10.82 -8.81
N PRO A 85 -13.68 10.00 -9.28
CA PRO A 85 -13.99 8.69 -8.68
C PRO A 85 -12.83 7.69 -8.63
N ASN A 86 -11.82 7.86 -9.49
CA ASN A 86 -10.67 6.99 -9.64
C ASN A 86 -9.35 7.63 -9.20
N LEU A 87 -9.37 8.89 -8.73
CA LEU A 87 -8.21 9.64 -8.27
C LEU A 87 -8.56 10.43 -7.02
N ILE A 88 -7.96 10.03 -5.90
CA ILE A 88 -8.18 10.65 -4.60
C ILE A 88 -6.84 10.93 -3.92
N MET A 89 -6.85 11.85 -2.97
CA MET A 89 -5.80 11.97 -1.98
C MET A 89 -6.28 11.33 -0.68
N VAL A 90 -5.46 10.46 -0.13
CA VAL A 90 -5.71 9.80 1.14
C VAL A 90 -4.71 10.29 2.19
N GLN A 91 -5.18 10.42 3.42
CA GLN A 91 -4.36 10.53 4.62
C GLN A 91 -4.40 9.18 5.32
N HIS A 92 -3.23 8.61 5.56
CA HIS A 92 -3.10 7.39 6.37
C HIS A 92 -2.43 7.79 7.67
N ARG A 93 -3.10 7.52 8.79
CA ARG A 93 -2.55 7.66 10.14
C ARG A 93 -2.24 6.28 10.68
N LEU A 94 -1.03 6.13 11.20
CA LEU A 94 -0.58 4.92 11.86
C LEU A 94 -0.44 5.19 13.35
N ARG A 95 -1.02 4.32 14.16
CA ARG A 95 -0.84 4.32 15.61
C ARG A 95 -0.55 2.91 16.07
N SER A 96 0.52 2.74 16.83
CA SER A 96 0.81 1.50 17.52
C SER A 96 1.28 1.78 18.94
N ASP A 97 0.44 1.40 19.90
CA ASP A 97 0.74 1.60 21.32
C ASP A 97 1.90 0.68 21.78
N THR A 98 2.05 -0.51 21.17
CA THR A 98 3.10 -1.48 21.52
C THR A 98 4.52 -0.98 21.28
N VAL A 99 4.70 -0.11 20.30
CA VAL A 99 5.99 0.47 19.91
C VAL A 99 6.00 1.99 20.04
N SER A 100 5.00 2.56 20.72
CA SER A 100 4.85 4.00 20.95
C SER A 100 5.01 4.85 19.68
N LEU A 101 4.41 4.40 18.58
CA LEU A 101 4.47 5.11 17.30
C LEU A 101 3.15 5.78 16.97
N GLN A 102 3.26 7.04 16.58
CA GLN A 102 2.19 7.76 15.90
C GLN A 102 2.79 8.48 14.70
N GLY A 103 2.28 8.17 13.52
CA GLY A 103 2.77 8.75 12.28
C GLY A 103 1.67 8.90 11.24
N TYR A 104 1.98 9.61 10.18
CA TYR A 104 1.05 9.80 9.08
C TYR A 104 1.77 10.06 7.76
N PHE A 105 1.04 9.83 6.67
CA PHE A 105 1.43 10.27 5.35
C PHE A 105 0.20 10.68 4.52
N TYR A 106 0.47 11.44 3.48
CA TYR A 106 -0.48 11.69 2.39
C TYR A 106 0.00 11.00 1.12
N ALA A 107 -0.93 10.48 0.34
CA ALA A 107 -0.65 9.93 -0.98
C ALA A 107 -1.78 10.24 -1.96
N LEU A 108 -1.41 10.43 -3.22
CA LEU A 108 -2.36 10.30 -4.32
C LEU A 108 -2.58 8.82 -4.59
N ALA A 109 -3.83 8.39 -4.63
CA ALA A 109 -4.26 7.05 -4.97
C ALA A 109 -5.01 7.10 -6.31
N ILE A 110 -4.61 6.25 -7.26
CA ILE A 110 -5.29 6.10 -8.55
C ILE A 110 -5.72 4.65 -8.75
N LYS A 111 -6.94 4.44 -9.27
CA LYS A 111 -7.46 3.14 -9.70
C LYS A 111 -7.70 3.17 -11.21
N LEU A 112 -7.11 2.24 -11.95
CA LEU A 112 -7.26 2.13 -13.40
C LEU A 112 -7.51 0.69 -13.82
N GLU A 113 -8.48 0.47 -14.69
CA GLU A 113 -8.59 -0.76 -15.46
C GLU A 113 -7.71 -0.61 -16.71
N LEU A 114 -6.67 -1.44 -16.81
CA LEU A 114 -5.70 -1.40 -17.92
C LEU A 114 -6.20 -2.16 -19.15
N SER A 115 -6.94 -3.22 -18.90
CA SER A 115 -7.63 -4.06 -19.88
C SER A 115 -8.67 -4.91 -19.16
N HIS A 116 -9.54 -5.58 -19.91
CA HIS A 116 -10.50 -6.52 -19.33
C HIS A 116 -9.81 -7.50 -18.37
N GLY A 117 -10.22 -7.50 -17.09
CA GLY A 117 -9.67 -8.36 -16.05
C GLY A 117 -8.29 -7.95 -15.52
N VAL A 118 -7.76 -6.78 -15.85
CA VAL A 118 -6.50 -6.25 -15.29
C VAL A 118 -6.74 -4.87 -14.71
N THR A 119 -6.65 -4.77 -13.38
CA THR A 119 -6.82 -3.52 -12.64
C THR A 119 -5.55 -3.21 -11.87
N VAL A 120 -5.19 -1.94 -11.82
CA VAL A 120 -4.11 -1.42 -10.99
C VAL A 120 -4.65 -0.37 -10.03
N ILE A 121 -4.21 -0.43 -8.78
CA ILE A 121 -4.43 0.61 -7.77
C ILE A 121 -3.06 1.05 -7.28
N VAL A 122 -2.69 2.32 -7.43
CA VAL A 122 -1.34 2.82 -7.10
C VAL A 122 -1.41 4.05 -6.22
N TYR A 123 -0.55 4.08 -5.22
CA TYR A 123 -0.34 5.14 -4.26
C TYR A 123 1.08 5.70 -4.40
N ALA A 124 1.22 7.02 -4.39
CA ALA A 124 2.51 7.68 -4.22
C ALA A 124 2.34 8.96 -3.41
N SER A 125 3.28 9.20 -2.50
CA SER A 125 3.27 10.44 -1.72
C SER A 125 3.52 11.66 -2.59
N ALA A 126 2.77 12.70 -2.28
CA ALA A 126 2.91 14.03 -2.85
C ALA A 126 3.56 14.99 -1.83
N ASN A 127 4.07 16.11 -2.30
CA ASN A 127 4.60 17.18 -1.45
C ASN A 127 3.45 18.04 -0.93
N ILE A 128 2.85 17.59 0.18
CA ILE A 128 1.70 18.25 0.81
C ILE A 128 2.18 19.28 1.83
N ASN A 129 1.76 20.54 1.64
CA ASN A 129 1.78 21.54 2.69
C ASN A 129 0.60 21.29 3.64
N ASP A 130 0.89 20.64 4.76
CA ASP A 130 -0.05 20.32 5.82
C ASP A 130 0.15 21.23 7.04
N HIS A 131 0.88 22.34 6.89
CA HIS A 131 1.24 23.27 7.96
C HIS A 131 1.94 22.60 9.16
N ASN A 132 2.60 21.45 8.96
CA ASN A 132 3.42 20.84 10.00
C ASN A 132 4.65 21.71 10.28
N ARG A 133 4.74 22.23 11.52
CA ARG A 133 5.84 23.13 11.92
C ARG A 133 7.24 22.49 11.87
N LEU A 134 7.34 21.16 12.00
CA LEU A 134 8.62 20.43 12.08
C LEU A 134 9.09 19.86 10.74
N ASN A 135 8.18 19.50 9.84
CA ASN A 135 8.50 18.80 8.59
C ASN A 135 8.10 19.63 7.36
N GLN A 136 8.94 20.62 7.05
CA GLN A 136 8.72 21.58 5.95
C GLN A 136 9.55 21.28 4.69
N LYS A 137 10.47 20.30 4.76
CA LYS A 137 11.33 19.98 3.61
C LYS A 137 10.53 19.18 2.58
N PRO A 138 10.63 19.51 1.29
CA PRO A 138 10.02 18.71 0.24
C PRO A 138 10.67 17.32 0.20
N HIS A 139 9.84 16.29 0.00
CA HIS A 139 10.30 14.92 -0.21
C HIS A 139 10.70 14.73 -1.66
N ARG A 140 11.89 14.15 -1.86
CA ARG A 140 12.33 13.66 -3.16
C ARG A 140 12.20 12.14 -3.16
N ASN A 141 11.41 11.62 -4.08
CA ASN A 141 11.14 10.20 -4.17
C ASN A 141 12.29 9.47 -4.89
N PRO A 142 13.02 8.56 -4.22
CA PRO A 142 14.15 7.85 -4.82
C PRO A 142 13.75 6.77 -5.83
N VAL A 143 12.45 6.44 -5.93
CA VAL A 143 11.91 5.38 -6.79
C VAL A 143 11.15 5.97 -7.99
N LEU A 144 10.85 7.26 -7.95
CA LEU A 144 10.18 8.02 -9.00
C LEU A 144 11.08 9.17 -9.47
N GLU A 145 12.35 8.86 -9.77
CA GLU A 145 13.31 9.84 -10.29
C GLU A 145 12.73 10.53 -11.55
N ASP A 146 12.98 11.83 -11.69
CA ASP A 146 12.50 12.67 -12.81
C ASP A 146 10.96 12.81 -12.97
N THR A 147 10.22 12.58 -11.89
CA THR A 147 8.82 12.99 -11.80
C THR A 147 8.70 14.35 -11.10
N GLU A 148 8.01 15.29 -11.74
CA GLU A 148 7.61 16.53 -11.05
C GLU A 148 6.77 16.14 -9.84
N SER A 149 7.22 16.54 -8.65
CA SER A 149 6.51 16.23 -7.42
C SER A 149 5.21 17.03 -7.38
N PHE A 150 4.08 16.34 -7.40
CA PHE A 150 2.78 16.96 -7.19
C PHE A 150 2.75 17.66 -5.82
N THR A 151 2.26 18.90 -5.79
CA THR A 151 2.10 19.69 -4.57
C THR A 151 0.63 20.02 -4.33
N ALA A 152 0.24 20.08 -3.07
CA ALA A 152 -1.07 20.58 -2.66
C ALA A 152 -1.03 21.06 -1.21
N GLU A 153 -1.99 21.90 -0.86
CA GLU A 153 -2.19 22.37 0.51
C GLU A 153 -3.41 21.69 1.13
N ILE A 154 -3.29 21.32 2.41
CA ILE A 154 -4.33 20.67 3.20
C ILE A 154 -4.37 21.35 4.58
N ASP A 155 -5.55 21.81 4.99
CA ASP A 155 -5.79 22.17 6.38
C ASP A 155 -5.85 20.88 7.21
N SER A 156 -4.73 20.57 7.87
CA SER A 156 -4.52 19.34 8.60
C SER A 156 -4.94 19.49 10.06
N GLU A 157 -5.09 18.37 10.77
CA GLU A 157 -5.47 18.40 12.18
C GLU A 157 -4.37 19.00 13.08
N SER A 158 -4.75 19.47 14.28
CA SER A 158 -3.83 20.22 15.16
C SER A 158 -2.59 19.43 15.59
N ASP A 159 -2.70 18.12 15.75
CA ASP A 159 -1.59 17.24 16.09
C ASP A 159 -0.52 17.19 14.98
N ILE A 160 -0.95 17.20 13.72
CA ILE A 160 -0.08 17.34 12.56
C ILE A 160 0.57 18.72 12.52
N ARG A 161 -0.22 19.80 12.62
CA ARG A 161 0.30 21.18 12.57
C ARG A 161 1.33 21.44 13.68
N ASN A 162 1.07 20.90 14.86
CA ASN A 162 1.96 20.98 16.02
C ASN A 162 3.14 19.98 15.97
N GLY A 163 3.26 19.16 14.93
CA GLY A 163 4.34 18.17 14.79
C GLY A 163 4.36 17.12 15.90
N GLN A 164 3.19 16.78 16.47
CA GLN A 164 3.06 15.78 17.54
C GLN A 164 3.17 14.34 17.01
N ILE A 165 2.88 14.14 15.73
CA ILE A 165 2.98 12.84 15.05
C ILE A 165 3.94 12.93 13.86
N THR A 166 4.63 11.82 13.58
CA THR A 166 5.72 11.79 12.61
C THR A 166 5.21 11.69 11.17
N LYS A 167 5.57 12.65 10.32
CA LYS A 167 5.31 12.59 8.87
C LYS A 167 6.31 11.65 8.20
N PHE A 168 5.83 10.74 7.37
CA PHE A 168 6.64 9.90 6.51
C PHE A 168 6.08 9.85 5.08
N PHE A 169 6.78 9.18 4.17
CA PHE A 169 6.45 9.18 2.75
C PHE A 169 6.43 7.78 2.16
N VAL A 170 5.40 7.48 1.38
CA VAL A 170 5.32 6.29 0.53
C VAL A 170 5.92 6.65 -0.82
N ASN A 171 6.98 5.94 -1.20
CA ASN A 171 7.61 6.15 -2.50
C ASN A 171 6.68 5.66 -3.60
N ILE A 172 6.33 4.38 -3.55
CA ILE A 172 5.35 3.77 -4.44
C ILE A 172 4.76 2.57 -3.71
N SER A 173 3.45 2.46 -3.70
CA SER A 173 2.77 1.31 -3.11
C SER A 173 1.50 1.01 -3.90
N GLY A 174 1.02 -0.22 -3.92
CA GLY A 174 -0.20 -0.53 -4.64
C GLY A 174 -0.35 -1.98 -5.03
N TYR A 175 -1.38 -2.23 -5.85
CA TYR A 175 -1.87 -3.54 -6.22
C TYR A 175 -2.00 -3.66 -7.74
N LEU A 176 -1.48 -4.74 -8.30
CA LEU A 176 -1.79 -5.21 -9.65
C LEU A 176 -2.64 -6.47 -9.54
N ILE A 177 -3.85 -6.42 -10.07
CA ILE A 177 -4.89 -7.44 -9.91
C ILE A 177 -5.22 -7.97 -11.30
N LYS A 178 -4.96 -9.27 -11.54
CA LYS A 178 -5.19 -9.92 -12.82
C LYS A 178 -6.16 -11.09 -12.64
N LYS A 179 -7.34 -11.01 -13.24
CA LYS A 179 -8.27 -12.13 -13.38
C LYS A 179 -7.69 -13.15 -14.35
N LYS A 180 -7.71 -14.42 -13.96
CA LYS A 180 -7.36 -15.59 -14.77
C LYS A 180 -8.56 -16.54 -14.78
N ASP A 181 -8.50 -17.58 -15.61
CA ASP A 181 -9.64 -18.49 -15.80
C ASP A 181 -10.07 -19.15 -14.49
N ASN A 182 -9.12 -19.58 -13.67
CA ASN A 182 -9.38 -20.34 -12.44
C ASN A 182 -8.98 -19.61 -11.16
N TYR A 183 -8.40 -18.42 -11.26
CA TYR A 183 -7.87 -17.69 -10.10
C TYR A 183 -7.75 -16.18 -10.35
N VAL A 184 -7.45 -15.43 -9.30
CA VAL A 184 -7.00 -14.04 -9.37
C VAL A 184 -5.56 -13.97 -8.90
N ASP A 185 -4.68 -13.40 -9.71
CA ASP A 185 -3.32 -13.02 -9.33
C ASP A 185 -3.34 -11.61 -8.74
N LEU A 186 -2.89 -11.48 -7.49
CA LEU A 186 -2.67 -10.20 -6.83
C LEU A 186 -1.17 -10.02 -6.61
N THR A 187 -0.60 -8.95 -7.16
CA THR A 187 0.74 -8.48 -6.81
C THR A 187 0.60 -7.19 -6.02
N TYR A 188 0.95 -7.25 -4.74
CA TYR A 188 1.15 -6.06 -3.92
C TYR A 188 2.61 -5.64 -3.99
N LEU A 189 2.86 -4.35 -4.19
CA LEU A 189 4.20 -3.79 -4.21
C LEU A 189 4.26 -2.60 -3.27
N ASN A 190 5.37 -2.48 -2.52
CA ASN A 190 5.55 -1.45 -1.52
C ASN A 190 6.98 -0.94 -1.44
N SER A 191 7.13 0.37 -1.37
CA SER A 191 8.37 1.06 -1.05
C SER A 191 8.06 2.35 -0.30
N VAL A 192 8.73 2.57 0.82
CA VAL A 192 8.51 3.71 1.72
C VAL A 192 9.83 4.35 2.10
N ASN A 193 9.83 5.67 2.29
CA ASN A 193 10.99 6.42 2.73
C ASN A 193 10.95 6.62 4.25
N ASN A 194 12.13 6.49 4.87
CA ASN A 194 12.45 7.01 6.20
C ASN A 194 11.59 6.44 7.35
N ILE A 195 11.70 5.13 7.57
CA ILE A 195 11.09 4.44 8.70
C ILE A 195 12.18 3.57 9.36
N ILE A 196 12.35 3.71 10.68
CA ILE A 196 13.23 2.83 11.47
C ILE A 196 12.86 1.38 11.14
N VAL A 197 13.84 0.63 10.65
CA VAL A 197 13.74 -0.69 10.02
C VAL A 197 12.81 -1.67 10.77
N LEU A 198 12.69 -1.58 12.11
CA LEU A 198 11.76 -2.39 12.91
C LEU A 198 10.27 -2.15 12.63
N PHE A 199 9.85 -0.91 12.35
CA PHE A 199 8.45 -0.56 12.06
C PHE A 199 7.96 -1.20 10.76
N TYR A 200 8.87 -1.31 9.79
CA TYR A 200 8.59 -1.85 8.49
C TYR A 200 8.32 -3.36 8.56
N TYR A 201 9.23 -4.12 9.17
CA TYR A 201 9.11 -5.58 9.24
C TYR A 201 7.88 -6.03 10.02
N ILE A 202 7.54 -5.36 11.13
CA ILE A 202 6.41 -5.77 11.98
C ILE A 202 5.08 -5.42 11.31
N PHE A 203 4.91 -4.17 10.87
CA PHE A 203 3.67 -3.70 10.28
C PHE A 203 3.40 -4.33 8.91
N TYR A 204 4.43 -4.46 8.06
CA TYR A 204 4.32 -5.16 6.79
C TYR A 204 4.05 -6.64 7.01
N PHE A 205 4.71 -7.31 7.95
CA PHE A 205 4.42 -8.72 8.27
C PHE A 205 2.98 -8.91 8.73
N TYR A 206 2.47 -8.05 9.64
CA TYR A 206 1.08 -8.15 10.10
C TYR A 206 0.08 -7.76 9.02
N PHE A 207 0.37 -6.76 8.17
CA PHE A 207 -0.48 -6.36 7.04
C PHE A 207 -0.52 -7.43 5.94
N VAL A 208 0.62 -8.06 5.63
CA VAL A 208 0.73 -9.15 4.67
C VAL A 208 0.07 -10.42 5.20
N VAL A 209 0.35 -10.84 6.44
CA VAL A 209 -0.35 -11.97 7.09
C VAL A 209 -1.84 -11.69 7.19
N TYR A 210 -2.23 -10.44 7.42
CA TYR A 210 -3.61 -9.98 7.41
C TYR A 210 -4.25 -10.11 6.04
N ILE A 211 -3.69 -9.53 4.97
CA ILE A 211 -4.20 -9.66 3.60
C ILE A 211 -4.30 -11.15 3.21
N LEU A 212 -3.30 -11.96 3.59
CA LEU A 212 -3.30 -13.40 3.36
C LEU A 212 -4.43 -14.11 4.14
N LYS A 213 -4.61 -13.83 5.43
CA LYS A 213 -5.70 -14.42 6.24
C LYS A 213 -7.07 -13.90 5.84
N PHE A 214 -7.17 -12.62 5.51
CA PHE A 214 -8.40 -11.91 5.17
C PHE A 214 -8.94 -12.41 3.83
N ILE A 215 -8.14 -12.39 2.77
CA ILE A 215 -8.64 -12.75 1.44
C ILE A 215 -8.76 -14.29 1.29
N LYS A 216 -8.01 -15.09 2.06
CA LYS A 216 -8.18 -16.56 2.11
C LYS A 216 -9.29 -17.06 3.03
N ASN A 217 -9.57 -16.43 4.19
CA ASN A 217 -10.53 -16.96 5.19
C ASN A 217 -11.94 -16.33 5.19
N VAL A 218 -12.24 -15.32 4.36
CA VAL A 218 -13.60 -14.73 4.31
C VAL A 218 -14.67 -15.70 3.77
N TYR A 219 -14.30 -16.91 3.30
CA TYR A 219 -15.24 -18.02 3.14
C TYR A 219 -14.58 -19.34 3.59
N PRO A 220 -15.28 -20.19 4.39
CA PRO A 220 -14.65 -21.17 5.26
C PRO A 220 -14.09 -22.36 4.47
N MET A 221 -12.86 -22.77 4.75
CA MET A 221 -12.63 -24.22 4.79
C MET A 221 -13.43 -24.75 5.98
N CYS A 222 -14.41 -25.59 5.68
CA CYS A 222 -15.15 -26.38 6.64
C CYS A 222 -14.22 -26.91 7.74
N LYS A 223 -14.70 -26.72 8.99
CA LYS A 223 -14.37 -27.48 10.21
C LYS A 223 -13.31 -28.58 10.03
N TYR A 224 -12.17 -28.42 10.68
CA TYR A 224 -11.72 -29.48 11.57
C TYR A 224 -11.56 -28.88 12.97
N ALA A 225 -12.59 -29.15 13.76
CA ALA A 225 -12.57 -29.07 15.20
C ALA A 225 -11.55 -30.09 15.73
N TYR A 226 -10.89 -29.70 16.82
CA TYR A 226 -10.35 -30.53 17.89
C TYR A 226 -10.26 -32.04 17.63
N LEU A 227 -9.02 -32.55 17.58
CA LEU A 227 -8.56 -33.69 18.38
C LEU A 227 -7.12 -33.41 18.80
#